data_AF-A0A5J4QYV0-F1
#
_entry.id   AF-A0A5J4QYV0-F1
#
_cell.length_a   1.000
_cell.length_b   1.000
_cell.length_c   1.000
_cell.angle_alpha   90.00
_cell.angle_beta   90.00
_cell.angle_gamma   90.00
#
_symmetry.space_group_name_H-M   'P 1'
#
loop_
_entity.id
_entity.type
_entity.pdbx_description
1 polymer ?
#
loop_
_entity_poly.entity_id
_entity_poly.type
_entity_poly.pdbx_seq_one_letter_code
_entity_poly.pdbx_strand_id
1 'polypeptide(L)'
;MNISIVTDVTLNGTSVPQGSGELSVSSGNTLQIIGSHLGDAGLKATSLIGDPTAPLSTVALANIGSVTVDASGASITVNITMNGRITRLLRADDDTLVYSFE
;
A
#
# COMPACT_ATOMS: atom_id res chain seq x y z
N MET A 1 0.27 18.38 -13.58
CA MET A 1 -0.11 17.00 -13.24
C MET A 1 0.96 16.51 -12.30
N ASN A 2 0.66 16.37 -11.01
CA ASN A 2 1.62 15.84 -10.05
C ASN A 2 1.59 14.31 -10.17
N ILE A 3 2.75 13.69 -10.36
CA ILE A 3 2.87 12.24 -10.49
C ILE A 3 3.23 11.72 -9.11
N SER A 4 2.39 10.86 -8.53
CA SER A 4 2.72 10.16 -7.29
C SER A 4 3.82 9.14 -7.58
N ILE A 5 4.94 9.23 -6.87
CA ILE A 5 6.09 8.34 -7.06
C ILE A 5 6.32 7.62 -5.74
N VAL A 6 6.30 6.29 -5.75
CA VAL A 6 6.71 5.47 -4.60
C VAL A 6 8.18 5.11 -4.76
N THR A 7 8.97 5.48 -3.76
CA THR A 7 10.43 5.28 -3.74
C THR A 7 10.85 4.15 -2.82
N ASP A 8 10.10 3.90 -1.74
CA ASP A 8 10.31 2.77 -0.86
C ASP A 8 8.98 2.33 -0.24
N VAL A 9 8.91 1.05 0.13
CA VAL A 9 7.84 0.48 0.93
C VAL A 9 8.48 -0.31 2.05
N THR A 10 8.08 -0.06 3.30
CA THR A 10 8.56 -0.82 4.45
C THR A 10 7.43 -1.53 5.18
N LEU A 11 7.70 -2.73 5.67
CA LEU A 11 6.82 -3.46 6.58
C LEU A 11 7.55 -3.60 7.92
N ASN A 12 6.95 -3.05 8.99
CA ASN A 12 7.54 -3.01 10.33
C ASN A 12 8.97 -2.44 10.31
N GLY A 13 9.20 -1.41 9.48
CA GLY A 13 10.51 -0.76 9.31
C GLY A 13 11.51 -1.50 8.43
N THR A 14 11.17 -2.67 7.87
CA THR A 14 12.02 -3.39 6.92
C THR A 14 11.59 -3.09 5.50
N SER A 15 12.50 -2.60 4.64
CA SER A 15 12.19 -2.33 3.24
C SER A 15 11.81 -3.62 2.49
N VAL A 16 10.76 -3.52 1.67
CA VAL A 16 10.22 -4.57 0.83
C VAL A 16 10.38 -4.09 -0.61
N PRO A 17 11.34 -4.65 -1.39
CA PRO A 17 11.64 -4.17 -2.72
C PRO A 17 10.55 -4.53 -3.74
N GLN A 18 10.54 -3.83 -4.88
CA GLN A 18 9.73 -4.22 -6.03
C GLN A 18 10.16 -5.60 -6.54
N GLY A 19 9.20 -6.39 -7.03
CA GLY A 19 9.46 -7.74 -7.53
C GLY A 19 9.73 -8.78 -6.42
N SER A 20 9.37 -8.52 -5.17
CA SER A 20 9.44 -9.48 -4.06
C SER A 20 8.41 -10.63 -4.12
N GLY A 21 7.62 -10.72 -5.20
CA GLY A 21 6.46 -11.59 -5.37
C GLY A 21 5.19 -10.99 -4.75
N GLU A 22 5.13 -10.97 -3.42
CA GLU A 22 3.97 -10.47 -2.68
C GLU A 22 4.36 -9.97 -1.29
N LEU A 23 3.56 -9.06 -0.74
CA LEU A 23 3.74 -8.56 0.61
C LEU A 23 2.68 -9.17 1.54
N SER A 24 3.10 -10.13 2.35
CA SER A 24 2.26 -10.69 3.42
C SER A 24 2.11 -9.68 4.56
N VAL A 25 0.88 -9.39 4.95
CA VAL A 25 0.57 -8.49 6.07
C VAL A 25 -0.34 -9.18 7.07
N SER A 26 -0.13 -8.88 8.35
CA SER A 26 -0.96 -9.33 9.45
C SER A 26 -1.46 -8.14 10.27
N SER A 27 -2.57 -8.34 10.98
CA SER A 27 -3.05 -7.38 11.97
C SER A 27 -1.94 -7.02 12.96
N GLY A 28 -1.77 -5.72 13.23
CA GLY A 28 -0.68 -5.17 14.04
C GLY A 28 0.60 -4.84 13.26
N ASN A 29 0.71 -5.17 11.97
CA ASN A 29 1.80 -4.67 11.15
C ASN A 29 1.65 -3.18 10.84
N THR A 30 2.78 -2.50 10.68
CA THR A 30 2.86 -1.13 10.17
C THR A 30 3.46 -1.17 8.78
N LEU A 31 2.66 -0.81 7.78
CA LEU A 31 3.10 -0.61 6.41
C LEU A 31 3.38 0.88 6.20
N GLN A 32 4.57 1.22 5.71
CA GLN A 32 4.92 2.58 5.36
C GLN A 32 5.24 2.66 3.87
N ILE A 33 4.62 3.61 3.17
CA ILE A 33 4.82 3.87 1.75
C ILE A 33 5.44 5.25 1.64
N ILE A 34 6.64 5.31 1.08
CA ILE A 34 7.49 6.52 1.07
C ILE A 34 7.66 6.99 -0.37
N GLY A 35 7.50 8.28 -0.60
CA GLY A 35 7.46 8.82 -1.95
C GLY A 35 7.28 10.32 -2.01
N SER A 36 6.71 10.77 -3.13
CA SER A 36 6.32 12.17 -3.35
C SER A 36 4.90 12.24 -3.89
N HIS A 37 4.17 13.30 -3.49
CA HIS A 37 2.80 13.56 -3.94
C HIS A 37 1.82 12.40 -3.70
N LEU A 38 2.02 11.64 -2.61
CA LEU A 38 1.16 10.50 -2.26
C LEU A 38 -0.21 10.94 -1.73
N GLY A 39 -0.27 12.11 -1.09
CA GLY A 39 -1.51 12.68 -0.55
C GLY A 39 -2.46 13.29 -1.59
N ASP A 40 -1.95 13.67 -2.77
CA ASP A 40 -2.73 14.38 -3.80
C ASP A 40 -3.82 13.48 -4.41
N ALA A 41 -3.48 12.23 -4.71
CA ALA A 41 -4.40 11.22 -5.25
C ALA A 41 -4.82 10.19 -4.20
N GLY A 42 -4.04 10.00 -3.14
CA GLY A 42 -4.14 8.83 -2.28
C GLY A 42 -3.76 7.53 -3.03
N LEU A 43 -3.70 6.42 -2.29
CA LEU A 43 -3.34 5.12 -2.85
C LEU A 43 -4.40 4.05 -2.53
N LYS A 44 -4.47 3.07 -3.41
CA LYS A 44 -5.19 1.80 -3.25
C LYS A 44 -4.19 0.65 -3.33
N ALA A 45 -4.60 -0.52 -2.89
CA ALA A 45 -3.83 -1.75 -2.99
C ALA A 45 -4.64 -2.84 -3.70
N THR A 46 -3.99 -3.57 -4.61
CA THR A 46 -4.49 -4.88 -5.03
C THR A 46 -4.07 -5.88 -3.98
N SER A 47 -5.06 -6.50 -3.33
CA SER A 47 -4.83 -7.36 -2.20
C SER A 47 -5.86 -8.48 -2.10
N LEU A 48 -5.44 -9.51 -1.38
CA LEU A 48 -6.25 -10.62 -0.92
C LEU A 48 -6.39 -10.45 0.59
N ILE A 49 -7.61 -10.24 1.07
CA ILE A 49 -7.89 -9.75 2.42
C ILE A 49 -8.88 -10.65 3.13
N GLY A 50 -8.59 -11.00 4.38
CA GLY A 50 -9.52 -11.71 5.27
C GLY A 50 -9.61 -13.23 5.06
N ASP A 51 -9.30 -13.74 3.88
CA ASP A 51 -9.30 -15.18 3.58
C ASP A 51 -8.22 -15.54 2.54
N PRO A 52 -7.32 -16.52 2.79
CA PRO A 52 -6.28 -16.98 1.86
C PRO A 52 -6.79 -17.44 0.48
N THR A 53 -8.10 -17.70 0.33
CA THR A 53 -8.75 -18.13 -0.92
C THR A 53 -9.57 -17.04 -1.60
N ALA A 54 -9.67 -15.86 -0.99
CA ALA A 54 -10.39 -14.74 -1.58
C ALA A 54 -9.74 -14.33 -2.92
N PRO A 55 -10.54 -13.87 -3.91
CA PRO A 55 -9.97 -13.32 -5.13
C PRO A 55 -9.19 -12.03 -4.82
N LEU A 56 -8.16 -11.76 -5.62
CA LEU A 56 -7.49 -10.45 -5.60
C LEU A 56 -8.49 -9.36 -5.94
N SER A 57 -8.47 -8.29 -5.15
CA SER A 57 -9.33 -7.13 -5.35
C SER A 57 -8.56 -5.84 -5.11
N THR A 58 -8.88 -4.79 -5.85
CA THR A 58 -8.33 -3.46 -5.60
C THR A 58 -9.20 -2.73 -4.60
N VAL A 59 -8.62 -2.41 -3.44
CA VAL A 59 -9.32 -1.76 -2.32
C VAL A 59 -8.56 -0.51 -1.86
N ALA A 60 -9.28 0.42 -1.24
CA ALA A 60 -8.66 1.55 -0.57
C ALA A 60 -7.78 1.05 0.59
N LEU A 61 -6.66 1.75 0.86
CA LEU A 61 -5.78 1.39 1.99
C LEU A 61 -6.54 1.43 3.34
N ALA A 62 -7.55 2.29 3.46
CA ALA A 62 -8.43 2.37 4.63
C ALA A 62 -9.24 1.09 4.89
N ASN A 63 -9.42 0.24 3.86
CA ASN A 63 -10.07 -1.05 4.02
C ASN A 63 -9.12 -2.11 4.60
N ILE A 64 -7.80 -1.88 4.59
CA ILE A 64 -6.77 -2.81 5.08
C ILE A 64 -6.30 -2.40 6.50
N GLY A 65 -6.45 -1.13 6.84
CA GLY A 65 -6.01 -0.60 8.12
C GLY A 65 -6.29 0.89 8.31
N SER A 66 -5.85 1.43 9.44
CA SER A 66 -5.90 2.87 9.70
C SER A 66 -4.81 3.59 8.92
N VAL A 67 -5.19 4.55 8.08
CA VAL A 67 -4.29 5.29 7.20
C VAL A 67 -3.98 6.67 7.79
N THR A 68 -2.71 7.02 7.81
CA THR A 68 -2.23 8.38 8.12
C THR A 68 -1.32 8.84 6.99
N VAL A 69 -1.54 10.06 6.51
CA VAL A 69 -0.68 10.71 5.51
C VAL A 69 0.06 11.84 6.22
N ASP A 70 1.37 11.96 6.00
CA ASP A 70 2.10 13.11 6.52
C ASP A 70 1.68 14.42 5.84
N ALA A 71 1.95 15.55 6.48
CA ALA A 71 1.51 16.86 5.98
C ALA A 71 2.15 17.23 4.62
N SER A 72 3.30 16.64 4.29
CA SER A 72 3.98 16.84 3.01
C SER A 72 3.48 15.92 1.89
N GLY A 73 2.67 14.91 2.19
CA GLY A 73 2.30 13.86 1.25
C GLY A 73 3.50 13.02 0.77
N ALA A 74 4.57 12.93 1.56
CA ALA A 74 5.77 12.15 1.29
C ALA A 74 5.73 10.76 1.92
N SER A 75 4.84 10.53 2.89
CA SER A 75 4.69 9.25 3.56
C SER A 75 3.22 8.92 3.82
N ILE A 76 2.82 7.70 3.51
CA ILE A 76 1.57 7.09 3.95
C ILE A 76 1.91 5.95 4.91
N THR A 77 1.37 6.01 6.12
CA THR A 77 1.46 4.92 7.10
C THR A 77 0.11 4.24 7.23
N VAL A 78 0.10 2.91 7.11
CA VAL A 78 -1.07 2.06 7.29
C VAL A 78 -0.83 1.12 8.46
N ASN A 79 -1.61 1.28 9.52
CA ASN A 79 -1.64 0.34 10.63
C ASN A 79 -2.64 -0.78 10.28
N ILE A 80 -2.09 -1.92 9.88
CA ILE A 80 -2.84 -3.06 9.35
C ILE A 80 -3.73 -3.65 10.43
N THR A 81 -5.01 -3.84 10.13
CA THR A 81 -6.00 -4.39 11.09
C THR A 81 -6.43 -5.81 10.75
N MET A 82 -6.00 -6.33 9.59
CA MET A 82 -6.42 -7.63 9.06
C MET A 82 -5.27 -8.37 8.36
N ASN A 83 -5.44 -9.68 8.23
CA ASN A 83 -4.45 -10.51 7.55
C ASN A 83 -4.72 -10.55 6.04
N GLY A 84 -3.65 -10.61 5.26
CA GLY A 84 -3.77 -10.67 3.82
C GLY A 84 -2.44 -10.60 3.10
N ARG A 85 -2.54 -10.41 1.79
CA ARG A 85 -1.40 -10.26 0.88
C ARG A 85 -1.65 -9.08 -0.03
N ILE A 86 -0.65 -8.24 -0.21
CA ILE A 86 -0.68 -7.09 -1.11
C ILE A 86 0.26 -7.40 -2.28
N THR A 87 -0.21 -7.24 -3.51
CA THR A 87 0.60 -7.51 -4.71
C THR A 87 0.97 -6.24 -5.44
N ARG A 88 0.13 -5.19 -5.37
CA ARG A 88 0.34 -3.93 -6.08
C ARG A 88 -0.18 -2.74 -5.30
N LEU A 89 0.45 -1.58 -5.48
CA LEU A 89 -0.05 -0.27 -5.06
C LEU A 89 -0.38 0.56 -6.30
N LEU A 90 -1.54 1.20 -6.28
CA LEU A 90 -2.05 2.00 -7.39
C LEU A 90 -2.52 3.35 -6.88
N ARG A 91 -2.54 4.36 -7.75
CA ARG A 91 -3.22 5.62 -7.43
C ARG A 91 -4.72 5.42 -7.26
N ALA A 92 -5.34 6.18 -6.38
CA ALA A 92 -6.76 6.01 -6.12
C ALA A 92 -7.67 6.66 -7.17
N ASP A 93 -7.17 7.63 -7.95
CA ASP A 93 -7.92 8.41 -8.93
C ASP A 93 -8.07 7.70 -10.29
N ASP A 94 -7.00 7.07 -10.78
CA ASP A 94 -6.95 6.48 -12.13
C ASP A 94 -6.36 5.07 -12.19
N ASP A 95 -6.13 4.44 -11.03
CA ASP A 95 -5.58 3.10 -10.91
C ASP A 95 -4.22 2.91 -11.62
N THR A 96 -3.45 3.99 -11.83
CA THR A 96 -2.06 3.89 -12.30
C THR A 96 -1.24 3.10 -11.30
N LEU A 97 -0.53 2.06 -11.76
CA LEU A 97 0.43 1.29 -10.96
C LEU A 97 1.58 2.19 -10.50
N VAL A 98 1.83 2.25 -9.19
CA VAL A 98 2.95 3.01 -8.60
C VAL A 98 3.99 2.12 -7.92
N TYR A 99 3.61 0.90 -7.54
CA TYR A 99 4.52 -0.08 -6.96
C TYR A 99 4.01 -1.51 -7.23
N SER A 100 4.88 -2.39 -7.72
CA SER A 100 4.58 -3.82 -7.89
C SER A 100 5.47 -4.65 -6.98
N PHE A 101 4.85 -5.49 -6.15
CA PHE A 101 5.57 -6.56 -5.47
C PHE A 101 5.75 -7.75 -6.40
N GLU A 102 4.86 -7.96 -7.37
CA GLU A 102 4.99 -8.98 -8.43
C GLU A 102 6.04 -8.60 -9.49
#